data_AF-A0AAU6KWX4-F1
#
_entry.id   AF-A0AAU6KWX4-F1
#
_cell.length_a   1.000
_cell.length_b   1.000
_cell.length_c   1.000
_cell.angle_alpha   90.00
_cell.angle_beta   90.00
_cell.angle_gamma   90.00
#
_symmetry.space_group_name_H-M   'P 1'
#
loop_
_entity.id
_entity.type
_entity.pdbx_description
1 polymer ?
#
loop_
_entity_poly.entity_id
_entity_poly.type
_entity_poly.pdbx_seq_one_letter_code
_entity_poly.pdbx_strand_id
1 'polypeptide(L)'
;MNSATGRSHDEAWVELLDSHRPPHSEGDWASPSMWLLLQAAVADPLLSSLYPWKGMNTLSVCTSDAWRDFGTEGFPGVAAGSGVYSVIAHPVAEGRVVLETDDPAVAVEVMAGEVQSRLVRRTM
;
A
#
# COMPACT_ATOMS: atom_id res chain seq x y z
N MET A 1 0.08 -17.09 -19.43
CA MET A 1 1.05 -16.15 -20.00
C MET A 1 1.50 -15.25 -18.86
N ASN A 2 2.69 -15.51 -18.30
CA ASN A 2 3.26 -14.78 -17.18
C ASN A 2 4.48 -14.02 -17.70
N SER A 3 4.32 -12.73 -17.92
CA SER A 3 5.46 -11.83 -18.04
C SER A 3 5.43 -10.97 -16.78
N ALA A 4 6.44 -11.15 -15.91
CA ALA A 4 6.88 -10.04 -15.08
C ALA A 4 7.06 -8.86 -16.03
N THR A 5 6.31 -7.79 -15.82
CA THR A 5 6.15 -6.74 -16.81
C THR A 5 7.44 -5.93 -17.02
N GLY A 6 8.46 -6.13 -16.19
CA GLY A 6 9.70 -5.34 -16.25
C GLY A 6 9.43 -3.86 -15.99
N ARG A 7 8.27 -3.55 -15.42
CA ARG A 7 7.83 -2.20 -15.06
C ARG A 7 8.69 -1.72 -13.90
N SER A 8 9.11 -0.46 -13.91
CA SER A 8 9.84 0.09 -12.76
C SER A 8 8.90 0.38 -11.58
N HIS A 9 9.45 0.49 -10.37
CA HIS A 9 8.67 0.93 -9.20
C HIS A 9 8.00 2.29 -9.46
N ASP A 10 8.75 3.23 -10.06
CA ASP A 10 8.28 4.57 -10.39
C ASP A 10 7.06 4.54 -11.32
N GLU A 11 7.12 3.73 -12.39
CA GLU A 11 5.99 3.55 -13.31
C GLU A 11 4.76 2.95 -12.61
N ALA A 12 4.96 1.96 -11.73
CA ALA A 12 3.87 1.33 -10.99
C ALA A 12 3.19 2.31 -10.01
N TRP A 13 3.98 3.15 -9.33
CA TRP A 13 3.46 4.17 -8.43
C TRP A 13 2.74 5.29 -9.18
N VAL A 14 3.29 5.78 -10.30
CA VAL A 14 2.64 6.81 -11.13
C VAL A 14 1.29 6.31 -11.64
N GLU A 15 1.24 5.09 -12.19
CA GLU A 15 -0.01 4.50 -12.69
C GLU A 15 -1.07 4.37 -11.59
N LEU A 16 -0.66 3.89 -10.40
CA LEU A 16 -1.59 3.73 -9.29
C LEU A 16 -2.08 5.09 -8.76
N LEU A 17 -1.20 6.07 -8.62
CA LEU A 17 -1.54 7.41 -8.18
C LEU A 17 -2.51 8.05 -9.16
N ASP A 18 -2.19 8.06 -10.46
CA ASP A 18 -3.05 8.65 -11.49
C ASP A 18 -4.46 8.00 -11.56
N SER A 19 -4.57 6.70 -11.27
CA SER A 19 -5.88 6.01 -11.22
C SER A 19 -6.82 6.51 -10.10
N HIS A 20 -6.30 7.21 -9.10
CA HIS A 20 -7.08 7.83 -8.01
C HIS A 20 -7.03 9.35 -8.06
N ARG A 21 -6.53 9.96 -9.14
CA ARG A 21 -6.43 11.42 -9.22
C ARG A 21 -7.83 12.07 -9.23
N PRO A 22 -8.03 13.20 -8.52
CA PRO A 22 -9.25 13.99 -8.65
C PRO A 22 -9.48 14.47 -10.11
N PRO A 23 -10.74 14.73 -10.52
CA PRO A 23 -11.97 14.71 -9.71
C PRO A 23 -12.50 13.29 -9.43
N HIS A 24 -13.13 13.12 -8.27
CA HIS A 24 -13.80 11.86 -7.89
C HIS A 24 -15.29 11.91 -8.21
N SER A 25 -15.86 10.74 -8.51
CA SER A 25 -17.29 10.58 -8.76
C SER A 25 -18.12 10.79 -7.50
N GLU A 26 -19.33 11.31 -7.65
CA GLU A 26 -20.29 11.38 -6.54
C GLU A 26 -20.62 9.97 -6.01
N GLY A 27 -20.60 9.79 -4.68
CA GLY A 27 -20.79 8.49 -4.03
C GLY A 27 -19.53 7.61 -3.96
N ASP A 28 -18.41 8.03 -4.54
CA ASP A 28 -17.12 7.37 -4.36
C ASP A 28 -16.54 7.68 -2.98
N TRP A 29 -16.73 6.74 -2.06
CA TRP A 29 -16.31 6.88 -0.66
C TRP A 29 -14.84 6.53 -0.44
N ALA A 30 -14.17 5.84 -1.38
CA ALA A 30 -12.85 5.25 -1.18
C ALA A 30 -11.74 6.06 -1.88
N SER A 31 -11.97 6.52 -3.11
CA SER A 31 -10.92 7.18 -3.91
C SER A 31 -10.35 8.46 -3.26
N PRO A 32 -11.14 9.32 -2.58
CA PRO A 32 -10.57 10.48 -1.89
C PRO A 32 -9.55 10.10 -0.81
N SER A 33 -9.87 9.13 0.06
CA SER A 33 -8.95 8.67 1.09
C SER A 33 -7.76 7.92 0.51
N MET A 34 -7.99 7.09 -0.52
CA MET A 34 -6.91 6.41 -1.24
C MET A 34 -5.95 7.40 -1.90
N TRP A 35 -6.44 8.47 -2.50
CA TRP A 35 -5.59 9.51 -3.10
C TRP A 35 -4.65 10.17 -2.08
N LEU A 36 -5.16 10.47 -0.88
CA LEU A 36 -4.34 11.03 0.20
C LEU A 36 -3.30 10.02 0.72
N LEU A 37 -3.71 8.76 0.93
CA LEU A 37 -2.82 7.68 1.34
C LEU A 37 -1.70 7.42 0.33
N LEU A 38 -2.02 7.39 -0.97
CA LEU A 38 -1.06 7.11 -2.03
C LEU A 38 -0.02 8.22 -2.17
N GLN A 39 -0.42 9.49 -2.00
CA GLN A 39 0.53 10.60 -1.97
C GLN A 39 1.51 10.48 -0.80
N ALA A 40 1.02 10.12 0.39
CA ALA A 40 1.88 9.90 1.55
C ALA A 40 2.84 8.72 1.33
N ALA A 41 2.35 7.61 0.75
CA ALA A 41 3.15 6.42 0.51
C ALA A 41 4.25 6.64 -0.56
N VAL A 42 3.96 7.37 -1.63
CA VAL A 42 4.95 7.74 -2.65
C VAL A 42 6.05 8.64 -2.09
N ALA A 43 5.73 9.46 -1.08
CA ALA A 43 6.71 10.31 -0.42
C ALA A 43 7.64 9.55 0.54
N ASP A 44 7.27 8.33 0.95
CA ASP A 44 8.10 7.48 1.81
C ASP A 44 9.15 6.72 0.98
N PRO A 45 10.47 6.92 1.23
CA PRO A 45 11.52 6.31 0.42
C PRO A 45 11.57 4.79 0.43
N LEU A 46 11.14 4.16 1.54
CA LEU A 46 11.14 2.71 1.63
C LEU A 46 9.98 2.14 0.81
N LEU A 47 8.77 2.66 1.01
CA LEU A 47 7.59 2.16 0.29
C LEU A 47 7.68 2.47 -1.21
N SER A 48 8.17 3.65 -1.59
CA SER A 48 8.35 4.02 -3.01
C SER A 48 9.38 3.15 -3.73
N SER A 49 10.29 2.51 -2.99
CA SER A 49 11.29 1.57 -3.54
C SER A 49 10.76 0.14 -3.74
N LEU A 50 9.49 -0.10 -3.46
CA LEU A 50 8.80 -1.39 -3.60
C LEU A 50 7.65 -1.27 -4.62
N TYR A 51 7.16 -2.40 -5.10
CA TYR A 51 5.99 -2.43 -5.98
C TYR A 51 4.71 -2.20 -5.16
N PRO A 52 3.88 -1.20 -5.53
CA PRO A 52 2.61 -1.01 -4.87
C PRO A 52 1.61 -2.07 -5.30
N TRP A 53 0.71 -2.40 -4.38
CA TRP A 53 -0.44 -3.25 -4.64
C TRP A 53 -1.70 -2.63 -4.06
N LYS A 54 -2.78 -2.72 -4.83
CA LYS A 54 -4.05 -2.14 -4.45
C LYS A 54 -5.14 -3.22 -4.39
N GLY A 55 -5.73 -3.38 -3.22
CA GLY A 55 -7.04 -4.01 -3.04
C GLY A 55 -8.17 -3.02 -3.36
N MET A 56 -9.40 -3.28 -2.91
CA MET A 56 -10.52 -2.36 -3.16
C MET A 56 -10.27 -0.96 -2.56
N ASN A 57 -9.89 -0.93 -1.29
CA ASN A 57 -9.58 0.27 -0.51
C ASN A 57 -8.33 0.06 0.35
N THR A 58 -7.43 -0.85 -0.06
CA THR A 58 -6.24 -1.21 0.70
C THR A 58 -5.00 -0.98 -0.16
N LEU A 59 -3.99 -0.34 0.41
CA LEU A 59 -2.65 -0.27 -0.13
C LEU A 59 -1.76 -1.29 0.59
N SER A 60 -1.01 -2.06 -0.17
CA SER A 60 0.12 -2.86 0.31
C SER A 60 1.33 -2.64 -0.61
N VAL A 61 2.46 -3.23 -0.26
CA VAL A 61 3.67 -3.25 -1.10
C VAL A 61 4.23 -4.66 -1.24
N CYS A 62 5.07 -4.87 -2.24
CA CYS A 62 5.74 -6.13 -2.52
C CYS A 62 7.16 -5.88 -3.09
N THR A 63 8.10 -6.80 -2.87
CA THR A 63 9.43 -6.76 -3.48
C THR A 63 9.43 -7.17 -4.96
N SER A 64 8.32 -7.70 -5.46
CA SER A 64 8.15 -8.26 -6.80
C SER A 64 6.92 -7.67 -7.48
N ASP A 65 6.97 -7.48 -8.80
CA ASP A 65 5.82 -7.07 -9.61
C ASP A 65 4.91 -8.25 -9.96
N ALA A 66 5.29 -9.47 -9.58
CA ALA A 66 4.55 -10.67 -9.95
C ALA A 66 3.29 -10.82 -9.11
N TRP A 67 2.14 -10.95 -9.79
CA TRP A 67 0.82 -11.13 -9.18
C TRP A 67 0.78 -12.15 -8.03
N ARG A 68 1.46 -13.28 -8.21
CA ARG A 68 1.50 -14.39 -7.24
C ARG A 68 2.17 -14.04 -5.90
N ASP A 69 3.02 -13.01 -5.88
CA ASP A 69 3.82 -12.64 -4.72
C ASP A 69 3.07 -11.66 -3.80
N PHE A 70 2.18 -10.83 -4.35
CA PHE A 70 1.44 -9.81 -3.59
C PHE A 70 0.58 -10.38 -2.44
N GLY A 71 -0.02 -11.55 -2.62
CA GLY A 71 -0.83 -12.22 -1.59
C GLY A 71 -0.02 -13.11 -0.64
N THR A 72 1.25 -13.38 -0.94
CA THR A 72 2.06 -14.39 -0.24
C THR A 72 3.24 -13.80 0.50
N GLU A 73 3.75 -12.64 0.08
CA GLU A 73 4.85 -11.96 0.75
C GLU A 73 4.46 -11.48 2.16
N GLY A 74 3.17 -11.24 2.39
CA GLY A 74 2.63 -11.01 3.73
C GLY A 74 3.18 -9.76 4.40
N PHE A 75 3.54 -8.72 3.65
CA PHE A 75 3.79 -7.38 4.19
C PHE A 75 2.51 -6.74 4.75
N PRO A 76 2.63 -5.76 5.65
CA PRO A 76 1.48 -5.00 6.13
C PRO A 76 0.79 -4.26 4.97
N GLY A 77 -0.44 -3.85 5.19
CA GLY A 77 -1.16 -2.93 4.32
C GLY A 77 -1.94 -1.89 5.12
N VAL A 78 -2.43 -0.86 4.44
CA VAL A 78 -3.28 0.19 5.01
C VAL A 78 -4.62 0.18 4.31
N ALA A 79 -5.69 -0.05 5.05
CA ALA A 79 -7.05 0.13 4.57
C ALA A 79 -7.47 1.60 4.74
N ALA A 80 -7.92 2.23 3.66
CA ALA A 80 -8.48 3.57 3.66
C ALA A 80 -10.01 3.49 3.79
N GLY A 81 -10.54 4.10 4.84
CA GLY A 81 -11.97 4.35 5.04
C GLY A 81 -12.29 5.84 4.91
N SER A 82 -13.55 6.20 5.11
CA SER A 82 -13.98 7.61 5.11
C SER A 82 -13.45 8.35 6.34
N GLY A 83 -12.26 8.92 6.23
CA GLY A 83 -11.60 9.69 7.30
C GLY A 83 -10.80 8.86 8.31
N VAL A 84 -10.60 7.56 8.07
CA VAL A 84 -9.81 6.68 8.95
C VAL A 84 -8.93 5.78 8.09
N TYR A 85 -7.70 5.54 8.53
CA TYR A 85 -6.72 4.65 7.96
C TYR A 85 -6.35 3.58 8.99
N SER A 86 -6.53 2.31 8.63
CA SER A 86 -6.22 1.19 9.51
C SER A 86 -5.02 0.42 8.98
N VAL A 87 -3.94 0.36 9.75
CA VAL A 87 -2.73 -0.42 9.41
C VAL A 87 -2.93 -1.86 9.84
N ILE A 88 -2.86 -2.78 8.89
CA ILE A 88 -3.13 -4.21 9.06
C ILE A 88 -1.79 -4.95 8.97
N ALA A 89 -1.38 -5.64 10.04
CA ALA A 89 -0.10 -6.35 10.08
C ALA A 89 -0.04 -7.48 9.04
N HIS A 90 -1.11 -8.24 8.84
CA HIS A 90 -1.11 -9.37 7.91
C HIS A 90 -2.43 -9.41 7.12
N PRO A 91 -2.45 -8.98 5.85
CA PRO A 91 -3.71 -8.88 5.10
C PRO A 91 -4.33 -10.24 4.72
N VAL A 92 -3.65 -11.36 4.96
CA VAL A 92 -4.04 -12.70 4.47
C VAL A 92 -4.58 -13.65 5.54
N ALA A 93 -4.37 -13.37 6.83
CA ALA A 93 -4.84 -14.20 7.95
C ALA A 93 -5.24 -13.29 9.11
N GLU A 94 -6.54 -13.25 9.44
CA GLU A 94 -7.15 -12.48 10.55
C GLU A 94 -6.33 -11.25 10.94
N GLY A 95 -6.24 -10.31 10.00
CA GLY A 95 -5.27 -9.23 10.07
C GLY A 95 -5.42 -8.40 11.34
N ARG A 96 -4.43 -8.50 12.23
CA ARG A 96 -4.37 -7.65 13.42
C ARG A 96 -4.19 -6.19 13.00
N VAL A 97 -5.16 -5.36 13.35
CA VAL A 97 -5.02 -3.90 13.26
C VAL A 97 -3.96 -3.46 14.27
N VAL A 98 -2.92 -2.80 13.77
CA VAL A 98 -1.79 -2.28 14.56
C VAL A 98 -2.02 -0.83 14.95
N LEU A 99 -2.69 -0.08 14.08
CA LEU A 99 -3.00 1.33 14.26
C LEU A 99 -4.31 1.66 13.52
N GLU A 100 -5.11 2.55 14.12
CA GLU A 100 -6.11 3.34 13.41
C GLU A 100 -5.79 4.83 13.61
N THR A 101 -5.87 5.62 12.55
CA THR A 101 -5.54 7.05 12.55
C THR A 101 -6.37 7.78 11.50
N ASP A 102 -6.57 9.08 11.67
CA ASP A 102 -7.15 9.97 10.65
C ASP A 102 -6.08 10.63 9.76
N ASP A 103 -4.81 10.49 10.13
CA ASP A 103 -3.66 11.01 9.37
C ASP A 103 -3.03 9.92 8.48
N PRO A 104 -3.07 10.05 7.13
CA PRO A 104 -2.47 9.08 6.22
C PRO A 104 -0.95 8.99 6.35
N ALA A 105 -0.25 10.07 6.73
CA ALA A 105 1.20 10.05 6.88
C ALA A 105 1.61 9.17 8.07
N VAL A 106 0.87 9.23 9.17
CA VAL A 106 1.10 8.37 10.34
C VAL A 106 0.85 6.89 10.00
N ALA A 107 -0.19 6.60 9.22
CA ALA A 107 -0.44 5.23 8.76
C ALA A 107 0.70 4.68 7.88
N VAL A 108 1.23 5.52 6.99
CA VAL A 108 2.37 5.19 6.12
C VAL A 108 3.64 4.96 6.94
N GLU A 109 3.94 5.82 7.90
CA GLU A 109 5.12 5.66 8.78
C GLU A 109 5.09 4.32 9.52
N VAL A 110 3.94 3.96 10.09
CA VAL A 110 3.79 2.66 10.79
C VAL A 110 3.90 1.48 9.82
N MET A 111 3.29 1.58 8.63
CA MET A 111 3.43 0.56 7.59
C MET A 111 4.90 0.38 7.18
N ALA A 112 5.63 1.46 6.93
CA ALA A 112 7.04 1.43 6.55
C ALA A 112 7.91 0.78 7.64
N GLY A 113 7.68 1.12 8.92
CA GLY A 113 8.36 0.49 10.06
C GLY A 113 8.13 -1.02 10.14
N GLU A 114 6.91 -1.47 9.88
CA GLU A 114 6.56 -2.89 9.83
C GLU A 114 7.18 -3.63 8.63
N VAL A 115 7.22 -2.99 7.45
CA VAL A 115 7.91 -3.52 6.25
C VAL A 115 9.41 -3.66 6.54
N GLN A 116 10.07 -2.62 7.04
CA GLN A 116 11.49 -2.61 7.37
C GLN A 116 11.83 -3.74 8.35
N SER A 117 11.02 -3.89 9.40
CA SER A 117 11.20 -4.94 10.41
C SER A 117 11.17 -6.35 9.81
N ARG A 118 10.35 -6.58 8.78
CA ARG A 118 10.23 -7.88 8.09
C ARG A 118 11.34 -8.12 7.09
N LEU A 119 11.76 -7.08 6.36
CA LEU A 119 12.92 -7.16 5.47
C LEU A 119 14.17 -7.59 6.25
N VAL A 120 14.43 -6.97 7.41
CA VAL A 120 15.58 -7.30 8.26
C VAL A 120 15.52 -8.76 8.75
N ARG A 121 14.34 -9.24 9.18
CA ARG A 121 14.16 -10.62 9.66
C ARG A 121 14.38 -11.68 8.58
N ARG A 122 14.19 -11.34 7.30
CA ARG A 122 14.42 -12.28 6.18
C ARG A 122 15.89 -12.42 5.79
N THR A 123 16.71 -11.44 6.13
CA THR A 123 18.14 -11.43 5.81
C THR A 123 19.03 -12.08 6.88
N MET A 124 18.44 -12.49 8.01
CA MET A 124 19.09 -13.25 9.09
C MET A 124 18.85 -14.75 8.93
#